data_AF-A0A2D8FPT6-F1
#
_entry.id   AF-A0A2D8FPT6-F1
#
_cell.length_a   1.000
_cell.length_b   1.000
_cell.length_c   1.000
_cell.angle_alpha   90.00
_cell.angle_beta   90.00
_cell.angle_gamma   90.00
#
_symmetry.space_group_name_H-M   'P 1'
#
loop_
_entity.id
_entity.type
_entity.pdbx_description
1 polymer ?
#
loop_
_entity_poly.entity_id
_entity_poly.type
_entity_poly.pdbx_seq_one_letter_code
_entity_poly.pdbx_strand_id
1 'polypeptide(L)'
;MQVWEGAHRLRDEPLPDRVMALLDEGRQAGDQPGTMADARARIAETLVLLDSLAADALDRAGDAPLAHDLPNGMIFDLASDSYARDWALPQFYFHVLTAYAILRAQGVELGKADYVAHMLPRLRQPSAPQD
;
A
#
# COMPACT_ATOMS: atom_id res chain seq x y z
N MET A 1 6.86 1.26 -0.86
CA MET A 1 7.38 1.38 0.52
C MET A 1 6.44 0.71 1.53
N GLN A 2 5.20 1.19 1.70
CA GLN A 2 4.28 0.72 2.75
C GLN A 2 4.03 -0.79 2.78
N VAL A 3 3.88 -1.44 1.62
CA VAL A 3 3.72 -2.90 1.55
C VAL A 3 4.97 -3.63 2.06
N TRP A 4 6.16 -3.17 1.66
CA TRP A 4 7.42 -3.77 2.10
C TRP A 4 7.59 -3.61 3.61
N GLU A 5 7.35 -2.41 4.14
CA GLU A 5 7.43 -2.16 5.58
C GLU A 5 6.41 -2.99 6.35
N GLY A 6 5.14 -2.97 5.95
CA GLY A 6 4.07 -3.72 6.61
C GLY A 6 4.32 -5.22 6.62
N ALA A 7 4.81 -5.78 5.51
CA ALA A 7 5.13 -7.21 5.43
C ALA A 7 6.25 -7.61 6.40
N HIS A 8 7.30 -6.81 6.56
CA HIS A 8 8.39 -7.13 7.48
C HIS A 8 7.99 -6.92 8.93
N ARG A 9 7.29 -5.81 9.25
CA ARG A 9 6.83 -5.55 10.61
C ARG A 9 5.84 -6.61 11.12
N LEU A 10 4.89 -7.03 10.29
CA LEU A 10 3.92 -8.09 10.65
C LEU A 10 4.59 -9.45 10.85
N ARG A 11 5.76 -9.68 10.25
CA ARG A 11 6.58 -10.89 10.42
C ARG A 11 7.66 -10.78 11.49
N ASP A 12 7.77 -9.65 12.18
CA ASP A 12 8.85 -9.36 13.13
C ASP A 12 10.25 -9.41 12.50
N GLU A 13 10.35 -9.10 11.21
CA GLU A 13 11.60 -9.12 10.46
C GLU A 13 12.21 -7.72 10.38
N PRO A 14 13.55 -7.62 10.34
CA PRO A 14 14.22 -6.35 10.05
C PRO A 14 13.76 -5.75 8.72
N LEU A 15 13.63 -4.42 8.68
CA LEU A 15 13.34 -3.73 7.43
C LEU A 15 14.49 -3.95 6.43
N PRO A 16 14.20 -4.36 5.18
CA PRO A 16 15.24 -4.55 4.19
C PRO A 16 15.72 -3.18 3.68
N ASP A 17 16.96 -3.10 3.19
CA ASP A 17 17.55 -1.89 2.60
C ASP A 17 16.64 -1.25 1.52
N ARG A 18 15.85 -2.09 0.85
CA ARG A 18 14.86 -1.68 -0.13
C ARG A 18 13.82 -0.69 0.40
N VAL A 19 13.44 -0.76 1.68
CA VAL A 19 12.53 0.23 2.28
C VAL A 19 13.19 1.60 2.31
N MET A 20 14.46 1.67 2.70
CA MET A 20 15.24 2.91 2.71
C MET A 20 15.44 3.47 1.30
N ALA A 21 15.76 2.62 0.31
CA ALA A 21 15.88 3.05 -1.08
C ALA A 21 14.58 3.68 -1.61
N LEU A 22 13.41 3.07 -1.33
CA LEU A 22 12.11 3.61 -1.74
C LEU A 22 11.77 4.94 -1.02
N LEU A 23 12.21 5.10 0.23
CA LEU A 23 12.07 6.35 0.99
C LEU A 23 12.95 7.46 0.41
N ASP A 24 14.17 7.14 0.01
CA ASP A 24 15.09 8.10 -0.63
C ASP A 24 14.55 8.51 -2.01
N GLU A 25 14.09 7.56 -2.82
CA GLU A 25 13.41 7.83 -4.10
C GLU A 25 12.23 8.80 -3.92
N GLY A 26 11.35 8.51 -2.96
CA GLY A 26 10.20 9.37 -2.68
C GLY A 26 10.59 10.78 -2.21
N ARG A 27 11.64 10.92 -1.40
CA ARG A 27 12.14 12.23 -0.94
C ARG A 27 12.79 13.03 -2.06
N GLN A 28 13.43 12.38 -3.02
CA GLN A 28 14.12 13.02 -4.13
C GLN A 28 13.23 13.22 -5.36
N ALA A 29 12.00 12.71 -5.37
CA ALA A 29 11.09 12.74 -6.51
C ALA A 29 10.75 14.14 -7.04
N GLY A 30 10.96 15.20 -6.25
CA GLY A 30 10.83 16.58 -6.72
C GLY A 30 11.89 16.98 -7.74
N ASP A 31 13.14 16.57 -7.52
CA ASP A 31 14.28 16.87 -8.39
C ASP A 31 14.54 15.73 -9.41
N GLN A 32 14.18 14.49 -9.04
CA GLN A 32 14.40 13.27 -9.80
C GLN A 32 13.11 12.42 -9.83
N PRO A 33 12.07 12.84 -10.56
CA PRO A 33 10.75 12.19 -10.54
C PRO A 33 10.71 10.77 -11.13
N GLY A 34 11.79 10.33 -11.78
CA GLY A 34 11.84 9.06 -12.51
C GLY A 34 10.92 9.05 -13.73
N THR A 35 10.62 7.86 -14.23
CA THR A 35 9.72 7.64 -15.36
C THR A 35 8.49 6.82 -14.97
N MET A 36 7.46 6.84 -15.83
CA MET A 36 6.30 5.97 -15.65
C MET A 36 6.67 4.47 -15.77
N ALA A 37 7.75 4.13 -16.48
CA ALA A 37 8.26 2.77 -16.52
C ALA A 37 8.80 2.35 -15.14
N ASP A 38 9.53 3.23 -14.47
CA ASP A 38 10.03 2.99 -13.11
C ASP A 38 8.88 2.82 -12.12
N ALA A 39 7.87 3.68 -12.18
CA ALA A 39 6.68 3.58 -11.33
C ALA A 39 5.96 2.23 -11.52
N ARG A 40 5.76 1.77 -12.76
CA ARG A 40 5.18 0.44 -13.04
C ARG A 40 6.08 -0.69 -12.56
N ALA A 41 7.40 -0.56 -12.68
CA ALA A 41 8.33 -1.54 -12.15
C ALA A 41 8.22 -1.66 -10.62
N ARG A 42 8.10 -0.52 -9.90
CA ARG A 42 7.88 -0.53 -8.43
C ARG A 42 6.59 -1.24 -8.04
N ILE A 43 5.51 -1.08 -8.80
CA ILE A 43 4.26 -1.81 -8.60
C ILE A 43 4.48 -3.31 -8.83
N ALA A 44 5.09 -3.69 -9.96
CA ALA A 44 5.35 -5.10 -10.29
C ALA A 44 6.22 -5.80 -9.24
N GLU A 45 7.30 -5.17 -8.78
CA GLU A 45 8.16 -5.70 -7.72
C GLU A 45 7.39 -5.89 -6.39
N THR A 46 6.44 -4.99 -6.11
CA THR A 46 5.59 -5.10 -4.90
C THR A 46 4.58 -6.23 -5.03
N LEU A 47 4.01 -6.46 -6.23
CA LEU A 47 3.14 -7.59 -6.49
C LEU A 47 3.90 -8.92 -6.36
N VAL A 48 5.12 -9.01 -6.91
CA VAL A 48 5.97 -10.20 -6.76
C VAL A 48 6.25 -10.52 -5.29
N LEU A 49 6.52 -9.50 -4.46
CA LEU A 49 6.64 -9.71 -3.01
C LEU A 49 5.36 -10.31 -2.44
N LEU A 50 4.21 -9.70 -2.70
CA LEU A 50 2.92 -10.16 -2.15
C LEU A 50 2.58 -11.58 -2.59
N ASP A 51 2.81 -11.91 -3.87
CA ASP A 51 2.57 -13.23 -4.44
C ASP A 51 3.51 -14.31 -3.87
N SER A 52 4.67 -13.91 -3.33
CA SER A 52 5.61 -14.82 -2.69
C SER A 52 5.27 -15.17 -1.24
N LEU A 53 4.35 -14.42 -0.62
CA LEU A 53 3.94 -14.65 0.76
C LEU A 53 2.96 -15.83 0.86
N ALA A 54 3.14 -16.68 1.88
CA ALA A 54 2.12 -17.65 2.26
C ALA A 54 0.86 -16.91 2.75
N ALA A 55 -0.30 -17.58 2.67
CA ALA A 55 -1.59 -16.97 3.01
C ALA A 55 -1.66 -16.46 4.46
N ASP A 56 -0.92 -17.10 5.37
CA ASP A 56 -0.81 -16.79 6.80
C ASP A 56 0.48 -16.01 7.13
N ALA A 57 1.29 -15.63 6.14
CA ALA A 57 2.59 -15.03 6.39
C ALA A 57 2.52 -13.68 7.12
N LEU A 58 1.36 -13.01 7.10
CA LEU A 58 1.14 -11.73 7.79
C LEU A 58 0.32 -11.89 9.07
N ASP A 59 -0.09 -13.11 9.40
CA ASP A 59 -0.81 -13.43 10.62
C ASP A 59 0.20 -13.55 11.75
N ARG A 60 0.59 -12.41 12.33
CA ARG A 60 1.54 -12.37 13.45
C ARG A 60 0.98 -13.22 14.61
N ALA A 61 1.74 -14.24 15.00
CA ALA A 61 1.43 -15.06 16.15
C ALA A 61 1.87 -14.37 17.46
N GLY A 62 0.97 -14.34 18.45
CA GLY A 62 1.26 -13.86 19.80
C GLY A 62 0.78 -12.44 20.11
N ASP A 63 0.69 -12.14 21.41
CA ASP A 63 0.11 -10.90 21.94
C ASP A 63 1.13 -9.76 22.10
N ALA A 64 2.39 -9.99 21.73
CA ALA A 64 3.44 -8.98 21.83
C ALA A 64 3.16 -7.82 20.84
N PRO A 65 3.15 -6.56 21.32
CA PRO A 65 2.87 -5.43 20.45
C PRO A 65 3.94 -5.27 19.36
N LEU A 66 3.48 -4.89 18.18
CA LEU A 66 4.32 -4.43 17.09
C LEU A 66 4.76 -3.00 17.42
N ALA A 67 6.06 -2.82 17.65
CA ALA A 67 6.66 -1.50 17.81
C ALA A 67 6.79 -0.83 16.44
N HIS A 68 5.92 0.14 16.17
CA HIS A 68 5.98 0.97 14.98
C HIS A 68 6.76 2.26 15.29
N ASP A 69 8.07 2.19 15.07
CA ASP A 69 9.00 3.30 15.21
C ASP A 69 9.01 4.19 13.98
N LEU A 70 8.94 5.50 14.21
CA LEU A 70 8.99 6.54 13.19
C LEU A 70 10.36 7.24 13.19
N PRO A 71 10.81 7.79 12.04
CA PRO A 71 12.08 8.50 11.95
C PRO A 71 12.22 9.72 12.89
N ASN A 72 11.11 10.25 13.39
CA ASN A 72 11.08 11.37 14.34
C ASN A 72 11.20 10.94 15.81
N GLY A 73 11.44 9.65 16.09
CA GLY A 73 11.60 9.10 17.44
C GLY A 73 10.29 8.74 18.14
N MET A 74 9.13 8.94 17.50
CA MET A 74 7.86 8.43 18.01
C MET A 74 7.77 6.92 17.81
N ILE A 75 7.23 6.21 18.80
CA ILE A 75 6.97 4.78 18.72
C ILE A 75 5.51 4.53 19.09
N PHE A 76 4.80 3.77 18.26
CA PHE A 76 3.46 3.28 18.55
C PHE A 76 3.52 1.77 18.81
N ASP A 77 3.06 1.34 19.98
CA ASP A 77 2.86 -0.08 20.28
C ASP A 77 1.46 -0.49 19.83
N LEU A 78 1.40 -1.35 18.80
CA LEU A 78 0.15 -1.71 18.14
C LEU A 78 -0.05 -3.22 18.13
N ALA A 79 -1.27 -3.68 18.41
CA ALA A 79 -1.68 -5.02 17.99
C ALA A 79 -1.67 -5.11 16.46
N SER A 80 -1.40 -6.28 15.89
CA SER A 80 -1.25 -6.48 14.44
C SER A 80 -2.47 -6.05 13.63
N ASP A 81 -3.66 -6.33 14.14
CA ASP A 81 -4.92 -5.93 13.51
C ASP A 81 -5.11 -4.42 13.51
N SER A 82 -4.71 -3.76 14.61
CA SER A 82 -4.74 -2.30 14.76
C SER A 82 -3.68 -1.64 13.88
N TYR A 83 -2.50 -2.23 13.74
CA TYR A 83 -1.51 -1.77 12.76
C TYR A 83 -2.07 -1.83 11.34
N ALA A 84 -2.65 -2.97 10.93
CA ALA A 84 -3.21 -3.11 9.60
C ALA A 84 -4.39 -2.15 9.35
N ARG A 85 -5.36 -2.12 10.27
CA ARG A 85 -6.62 -1.38 10.15
C ARG A 85 -6.45 0.12 10.32
N ASP A 86 -5.70 0.54 11.34
CA ASP A 86 -5.69 1.93 11.81
C ASP A 86 -4.44 2.69 11.35
N TRP A 87 -3.37 1.98 10.93
CA TRP A 87 -2.16 2.58 10.36
C TRP A 87 -1.98 2.31 8.87
N ALA A 88 -1.77 1.04 8.49
CA ALA A 88 -1.35 0.69 7.13
C ALA A 88 -2.43 1.00 6.08
N LEU A 89 -3.69 0.63 6.33
CA LEU A 89 -4.79 0.88 5.38
C LEU A 89 -5.06 2.37 5.13
N PRO A 90 -5.20 3.24 6.15
CA PRO A 90 -5.37 4.68 5.94
C PRO A 90 -4.21 5.30 5.16
N GLN A 91 -2.98 4.90 5.49
CA GLN A 91 -1.77 5.38 4.82
C GLN A 91 -1.72 4.96 3.34
N PHE A 92 -2.13 3.72 3.01
CA PHE A 92 -2.23 3.25 1.64
C PHE A 92 -3.26 4.05 0.83
N TYR A 93 -4.48 4.19 1.34
CA TYR A 93 -5.54 4.90 0.62
C TYR A 93 -5.28 6.40 0.52
N PHE A 94 -4.60 7.00 1.49
CA PHE A 94 -4.16 8.39 1.38
C PHE A 94 -3.33 8.59 0.12
N HIS A 95 -2.26 7.81 -0.10
CA HIS A 95 -1.42 7.99 -1.30
C HIS A 95 -2.10 7.60 -2.60
N VAL A 96 -2.92 6.55 -2.62
CA VAL A 96 -3.68 6.17 -3.83
C VAL A 96 -4.63 7.29 -4.23
N LEU A 97 -5.38 7.86 -3.28
CA LEU A 97 -6.28 8.96 -3.55
C LEU A 97 -5.52 10.22 -3.97
N THR A 98 -4.38 10.54 -3.35
CA THR A 98 -3.53 11.67 -3.73
C THR A 98 -3.04 11.53 -5.18
N ALA A 99 -2.54 10.36 -5.57
CA ALA A 99 -2.10 10.11 -6.95
C ALA A 99 -3.26 10.22 -7.95
N TYR A 100 -4.41 9.62 -7.62
CA TYR A 100 -5.64 9.76 -8.41
C TYR A 100 -6.05 11.23 -8.59
N ALA A 101 -6.04 12.01 -7.50
CA ALA A 101 -6.44 13.41 -7.52
C ALA A 101 -5.49 14.27 -8.36
N ILE A 102 -4.17 14.08 -8.23
CA ILE A 102 -3.16 14.79 -9.03
C ILE A 102 -3.35 14.47 -10.52
N LEU A 103 -3.44 13.20 -10.90
CA LEU A 103 -3.61 12.80 -12.30
C LEU A 103 -4.89 13.37 -12.90
N ARG A 104 -6.00 13.31 -12.16
CA ARG A 104 -7.27 13.89 -12.60
C ARG A 104 -7.20 15.42 -12.72
N ALA A 105 -6.51 16.09 -11.80
CA ALA A 105 -6.29 17.54 -11.87
C ALA A 105 -5.42 17.94 -13.08
N GLN A 106 -4.54 17.05 -13.56
CA GLN A 106 -3.74 17.22 -14.78
C GLN A 106 -4.47 16.80 -16.07
N GLY A 107 -5.78 16.53 -16.00
CA GLY A 107 -6.60 16.23 -17.18
C GLY A 107 -6.60 14.77 -17.63
N VAL A 108 -6.02 13.85 -16.85
CA VAL A 108 -6.18 12.41 -17.13
C VAL A 108 -7.63 12.01 -16.85
N GLU A 109 -8.26 11.32 -17.79
CA GLU A 109 -9.66 10.89 -17.74
C GLU A 109 -9.90 9.72 -16.76
N LEU A 110 -9.48 9.87 -15.49
CA LEU A 110 -9.75 8.91 -14.42
C LEU A 110 -11.08 9.23 -13.75
N GLY A 111 -11.94 8.24 -13.54
CA GLY A 111 -13.22 8.34 -12.84
C GLY A 111 -13.29 7.54 -11.54
N LYS A 112 -14.43 7.62 -10.85
CA LYS A 112 -14.69 6.84 -9.63
C LYS A 112 -14.54 5.34 -9.87
N ALA A 113 -14.97 4.86 -11.05
CA ALA A 113 -14.87 3.46 -11.44
C ALA A 113 -13.42 2.94 -11.47
N ASP A 114 -12.46 3.78 -11.88
CA ASP A 114 -11.03 3.45 -11.85
C ASP A 114 -10.49 3.35 -10.42
N TYR A 115 -10.88 4.29 -9.56
CA TYR A 115 -10.48 4.27 -8.13
C TYR A 115 -11.04 3.06 -7.38
N VAL A 116 -12.31 2.70 -7.60
CA VAL A 116 -12.96 1.57 -6.92
C VAL A 116 -12.95 0.28 -7.76
N ALA A 117 -12.04 0.12 -8.71
CA ALA A 117 -12.00 -1.05 -9.59
C ALA A 117 -11.95 -2.39 -8.82
N HIS A 118 -11.33 -2.41 -7.64
CA HIS A 118 -11.30 -3.55 -6.72
C HIS A 118 -12.69 -4.02 -6.21
N MET A 119 -13.73 -3.20 -6.39
CA MET A 119 -15.12 -3.55 -6.04
C MET A 119 -15.85 -4.25 -7.18
N LEU A 120 -15.36 -4.17 -8.43
CA LEU A 120 -16.03 -4.75 -9.60
C LEU A 120 -16.28 -6.27 -9.47
N PRO A 121 -15.36 -7.09 -8.93
CA PRO A 121 -15.63 -8.52 -8.71
C PRO A 121 -16.78 -8.79 -7.72
N ARG A 122 -17.19 -7.80 -6.91
CA ARG A 122 -18.29 -7.89 -5.95
C ARG A 122 -19.62 -7.39 -6.53
N LEU A 123 -19.63 -6.89 -7.76
CA LEU A 123 -20.83 -6.39 -8.41
C LEU A 123 -21.78 -7.56 -8.73
N ARG A 124 -22.98 -7.54 -8.15
CA ARG A 124 -24.06 -8.43 -8.59
C ARG A 124 -24.55 -7.98 -9.96
N GLN A 125 -24.59 -8.89 -10.93
CA GLN A 125 -25.18 -8.61 -12.24
C GLN A 125 -26.66 -8.21 -12.08
N PRO A 126 -27.14 -7.16 -12.80
CA PRO A 126 -28.56 -6.83 -12.78
C PRO A 126 -29.38 -8.01 -13.30
N SER A 127 -30.48 -8.32 -12.62
CA SER A 127 -31.49 -9.24 -13.15
C SER A 127 -32.02 -8.70 -14.47
N ALA A 128 -32.24 -9.55 -15.47
CA ALA A 128 -32.93 -9.14 -16.69
C ALA A 128 -34.29 -8.50 -16.33
N PRO A 129 -34.74 -7.46 -17.06
CA PRO A 129 -36.09 -6.94 -16.90
C PRO A 129 -37.09 -8.10 -17.02
N GLN A 130 -38.05 -8.18 -16.08
CA GLN A 130 -39.21 -9.03 -16.29
C GLN A 130 -40.11 -8.29 -17.28
N ASP A 131 -40.39 -8.93 -18.42
CA ASP A 131 -41.31 -8.45 -19.46
C ASP A 131 -42.72 -8.16 -18.93
#